data_AF-A0A259M3K6-F1
#
_entry.id   AF-A0A259M3K6-F1
#
_cell.length_a   1.000
_cell.length_b   1.000
_cell.length_c   1.000
_cell.angle_alpha   90.00
_cell.angle_beta   90.00
_cell.angle_gamma   90.00
#
_symmetry.space_group_name_H-M   'P 1'
#
loop_
_entity.id
_entity.type
_entity.pdbx_description
1 polymer ?
#
loop_
_entity_poly.entity_id
_entity_poly.type
_entity_poly.pdbx_seq_one_letter_code
_entity_poly.pdbx_strand_id
1 'polypeptide(L)'
;MLTALPWILFAFGLFYTLGGVVLIRRMAMDRLLDQAIAGITLKRDRVEETATRLLTIGGWLTFASGLSLMAQSRAALVIFSLNILAQGGYLAWAARHRPVTDEAERRGRAATRNALLIYVGVFALVVVVEQHGLWRSWLGTGIAGLVADLVAIGAVTVTFIFLLTNTGSRRSGKKGKSYPDFLDPGEDEGPDYDPTKPPSCLRLAPEYQCWPLWDDESGTNVNPDSLGLSTDLVARIERWDAVYQNSYKPDDPVNSGFEDVAEERFWADEAEAIWDALCEEWEGELANWTSRLQHLMTLAFMRVNTFDLPQEAKVAEMAAQCGVVEIREMLRRLDTLAEEWDRVETWDGDSQDDIARLQTFFARVLARVAPRYREDVAAGLNSPHEATRRWVQLALDGQAG
;
A
#
# COMPACT_ATOMS: atom_id res chain seq x y z
N MET A 1 1.21 24.56 41.09
CA MET A 1 1.05 24.53 39.61
C MET A 1 2.38 24.35 38.88
N LEU A 2 3.44 25.12 39.17
CA LEU A 2 4.74 25.00 38.49
C LEU A 2 5.38 23.59 38.56
N THR A 3 5.18 22.85 39.64
CA THR A 3 5.66 21.47 39.80
C THR A 3 4.94 20.43 38.94
N ALA A 4 3.70 20.71 38.52
CA ALA A 4 2.91 19.82 37.67
C ALA A 4 3.14 20.09 36.17
N LEU A 5 3.69 21.26 35.82
CA LEU A 5 3.81 21.73 34.45
C LEU A 5 4.68 20.81 33.55
N PRO A 6 5.82 20.27 34.01
CA PRO A 6 6.57 19.28 33.23
C PRO A 6 5.75 18.02 32.95
N TRP A 7 4.99 17.51 33.93
CA TRP A 7 4.16 16.32 33.75
C TRP A 7 3.01 16.54 32.76
N ILE A 8 2.41 17.72 32.79
CA ILE A 8 1.38 18.13 31.82
C ILE A 8 1.99 18.18 30.41
N LEU A 9 3.17 18.78 30.24
CA LEU A 9 3.86 18.79 28.96
C LEU A 9 4.27 17.40 28.49
N PHE A 10 4.67 16.51 29.40
CA PHE A 10 4.97 15.13 29.06
C PHE A 10 3.73 14.42 28.49
N ALA A 11 2.55 14.60 29.11
CA ALA A 11 1.30 14.03 28.62
C ALA A 11 0.93 14.57 27.22
N PHE A 12 1.07 15.88 27.00
CA PHE A 12 0.93 16.45 25.65
C PHE A 12 1.97 15.91 24.66
N GLY A 13 3.20 15.68 25.13
CA GLY A 13 4.27 15.08 24.37
C GLY A 13 3.92 13.66 23.90
N LEU A 14 3.37 12.84 24.79
CA LEU A 14 2.89 11.50 24.45
C LEU A 14 1.77 11.57 23.40
N PHE A 15 0.79 12.45 23.61
CA PHE A 15 -0.30 12.66 22.65
C PHE A 15 0.20 13.05 21.25
N TYR A 16 1.10 14.02 21.14
CA TYR A 16 1.65 14.45 19.85
C TYR A 16 2.56 13.40 19.21
N THR A 17 3.30 12.63 20.02
CA THR A 17 4.11 11.52 19.52
C THR A 17 3.20 10.47 18.88
N LEU A 18 2.16 10.01 19.59
CA LEU A 18 1.20 9.03 19.07
C LEU A 18 0.47 9.55 17.82
N GLY A 19 -0.05 10.78 17.85
CA GLY A 19 -0.70 11.38 16.69
C GLY A 19 0.25 11.53 15.49
N GLY A 20 1.51 11.86 15.74
CA GLY A 20 2.56 11.92 14.72
C GLY A 20 2.84 10.54 14.10
N VAL A 21 2.94 9.49 14.90
CA VAL A 21 3.13 8.10 14.41
C VAL A 21 1.97 7.69 13.50
N VAL A 22 0.73 7.92 13.93
CA VAL A 22 -0.47 7.59 13.13
C VAL A 22 -0.45 8.32 11.79
N LEU A 23 -0.14 9.63 11.79
CA LEU A 23 -0.03 10.42 10.57
C LEU A 23 1.09 9.91 9.65
N ILE A 24 2.28 9.63 10.19
CA ILE A 24 3.42 9.12 9.42
C ILE A 24 3.09 7.77 8.79
N ARG A 25 2.49 6.84 9.55
CA ARG A 25 2.09 5.52 9.07
C ARG A 25 1.04 5.62 7.98
N ARG A 26 0.02 6.46 8.17
CA ARG A 26 -0.99 6.75 7.15
C ARG A 26 -0.36 7.28 5.86
N MET A 27 0.54 8.26 5.96
CA MET A 27 1.23 8.84 4.79
C MET A 27 2.17 7.84 4.10
N ALA A 28 2.79 6.93 4.83
CA ALA A 28 3.60 5.86 4.24
C ALA A 28 2.74 4.91 3.40
N MET A 29 1.57 4.55 3.92
CA MET A 29 0.58 3.72 3.23
C MET A 29 -0.01 4.43 2.01
N ASP A 30 -0.35 5.71 2.14
CA ASP A 30 -0.84 6.55 1.04
C ASP A 30 0.22 6.72 -0.07
N ARG A 31 1.52 6.79 0.27
CA ARG A 31 2.61 6.87 -0.74
C ARG A 31 2.80 5.58 -1.52
N LEU A 32 2.62 4.42 -0.89
CA LEU A 32 2.66 3.13 -1.59
C LEU A 32 1.50 3.04 -2.60
N LEU A 33 0.32 3.51 -2.19
CA LEU A 33 -0.86 3.61 -3.04
C LEU A 33 -0.67 4.62 -4.18
N ASP A 34 -0.15 5.82 -3.88
CA ASP A 34 0.10 6.87 -4.87
C ASP A 34 1.23 6.50 -5.86
N GLN A 35 2.27 5.76 -5.43
CA GLN A 35 3.31 5.26 -6.33
C GLN A 35 2.78 4.19 -7.29
N ALA A 36 1.86 3.35 -6.83
CA ALA A 36 1.13 2.41 -7.69
C ALA A 36 0.26 3.15 -8.73
N ILE A 37 -0.30 4.32 -8.38
CA ILE A 37 -1.11 5.17 -9.27
C ILE A 37 -0.24 6.00 -10.24
N ALA A 38 0.88 6.56 -9.78
CA ALA A 38 1.76 7.42 -10.57
C ALA A 38 2.48 6.66 -11.69
N GLY A 39 2.75 5.36 -11.50
CA GLY A 39 3.29 4.48 -12.54
C GLY A 39 2.37 4.27 -13.74
N ILE A 40 1.07 4.56 -13.61
CA ILE A 40 0.06 4.24 -14.63
C ILE A 40 -0.62 5.50 -15.21
N THR A 41 -0.78 6.56 -14.42
CA THR A 41 -1.76 7.61 -14.78
C THR A 41 -1.20 8.87 -15.46
N LEU A 42 0.12 9.03 -15.62
CA LEU A 42 0.82 10.13 -16.34
C LEU A 42 0.41 11.60 -16.00
N LYS A 43 -0.56 11.83 -15.12
CA LYS A 43 -1.00 13.15 -14.65
C LYS A 43 -0.63 13.34 -13.20
N ARG A 44 0.39 14.17 -12.97
CA ARG A 44 0.77 14.68 -11.65
C ARG A 44 0.02 15.99 -11.41
N ASP A 45 -0.90 16.00 -10.45
CA ASP A 45 -1.45 17.26 -9.95
C ASP A 45 -0.41 17.91 -9.02
N ARG A 46 0.23 18.98 -9.51
CA ARG A 46 1.27 19.70 -8.77
C ARG A 46 0.74 20.32 -7.48
N VAL A 47 -0.56 20.66 -7.42
CA VAL A 47 -1.19 21.23 -6.23
C VAL A 47 -1.30 20.15 -5.16
N GLU A 48 -1.81 18.96 -5.50
CA GLU A 48 -1.93 17.87 -4.52
C GLU A 48 -0.55 17.35 -4.07
N GLU A 49 0.43 17.26 -4.97
CA GLU A 49 1.81 16.89 -4.60
C GLU A 49 2.43 17.90 -3.61
N THR A 50 2.14 19.19 -3.78
CA THR A 50 2.59 20.24 -2.84
C THR A 50 1.87 20.14 -1.51
N ALA A 51 0.56 19.87 -1.50
CA ALA A 51 -0.22 19.67 -0.29
C ALA A 51 0.30 18.47 0.52
N THR A 52 0.54 17.33 -0.13
CA THR A 52 1.07 16.11 0.49
C THR A 52 2.45 16.34 1.10
N ARG A 53 3.35 17.06 0.41
CA ARG A 53 4.68 17.41 0.95
C ARG A 53 4.57 18.28 2.21
N LEU A 54 3.74 19.32 2.18
CA LEU A 54 3.56 20.22 3.33
C LEU A 54 2.93 19.49 4.53
N LEU A 55 1.93 18.63 4.29
CA LEU A 55 1.31 17.81 5.33
C LEU A 55 2.29 16.79 5.91
N THR A 56 3.16 16.20 5.07
CA THR A 56 4.24 15.31 5.55
C THR A 56 5.16 16.03 6.52
N ILE A 57 5.64 17.21 6.13
CA ILE A 57 6.53 18.02 6.97
C ILE A 57 5.82 18.36 8.29
N GLY A 58 4.53 18.71 8.25
CA GLY A 58 3.72 18.95 9.44
C GLY A 58 3.60 17.72 10.36
N GLY A 59 3.44 16.52 9.80
CA GLY A 59 3.41 15.26 10.56
C GLY A 59 4.74 14.98 11.27
N TRP A 60 5.87 15.15 10.56
CA TRP A 60 7.22 14.98 11.13
C TRP A 60 7.51 15.98 12.25
N LEU A 61 7.14 17.25 12.04
CA LEU A 61 7.31 18.30 13.05
C LEU A 61 6.43 18.04 14.28
N THR A 62 5.21 17.54 14.11
CA THR A 62 4.31 17.19 15.22
C THR A 62 4.90 16.05 16.06
N PHE A 63 5.41 15.02 15.39
CA PHE A 63 6.08 13.90 16.05
C PHE A 63 7.34 14.37 16.82
N ALA A 64 8.21 15.14 16.18
CA ALA A 64 9.43 15.68 16.79
C ALA A 64 9.14 16.60 17.99
N SER A 65 8.08 17.39 17.90
CA SER A 65 7.58 18.20 19.02
C SER A 65 7.10 17.35 20.19
N GLY A 66 6.41 16.25 19.92
CA GLY A 66 6.01 15.27 20.93
C GLY A 66 7.21 14.69 21.67
N LEU A 67 8.21 14.22 20.93
CA LEU A 67 9.46 13.69 21.49
C LEU A 67 10.21 14.74 22.32
N SER A 68 10.25 15.99 21.86
CA SER A 68 10.92 17.08 22.58
C SER A 68 10.27 17.36 23.94
N LEU A 69 8.94 17.32 24.02
CA LEU A 69 8.21 17.50 25.28
C LEU A 69 8.39 16.30 26.21
N MET A 70 8.34 15.07 25.68
CA MET A 70 8.59 13.87 26.48
C MET A 70 10.01 13.85 27.05
N ALA A 71 10.99 14.30 26.26
CA ALA A 71 12.36 14.47 26.70
C ALA A 71 12.55 15.68 27.63
N GLN A 72 11.55 16.57 27.79
CA GLN A 72 11.70 17.83 28.52
C GLN A 72 12.87 18.67 27.99
N SER A 73 13.04 18.69 26.67
CA SER A 73 14.15 19.36 25.98
C SER A 73 13.76 20.76 25.50
N ARG A 74 14.73 21.69 25.53
CA ARG A 74 14.60 23.04 24.99
C ARG A 74 14.39 23.08 23.47
N ALA A 75 14.69 21.98 22.77
CA ALA A 75 14.38 21.81 21.35
C ALA A 75 12.90 22.05 21.02
N ALA A 76 12.00 21.82 21.99
CA ALA A 76 10.57 22.07 21.85
C ALA A 76 10.26 23.50 21.40
N LEU A 77 11.01 24.52 21.87
CA LEU A 77 10.79 25.92 21.49
C LEU A 77 10.92 26.14 19.98
N VAL A 78 11.95 25.56 19.39
CA VAL A 78 12.26 25.73 17.97
C VAL A 78 11.32 24.88 17.12
N ILE A 79 11.14 23.61 17.48
CA ILE A 79 10.35 22.67 16.67
C ILE A 79 8.86 23.05 16.68
N PHE A 80 8.32 23.50 17.83
CA PHE A 80 6.94 24.01 17.86
C PHE A 80 6.77 25.24 16.98
N SER A 81 7.71 26.19 17.03
CA SER A 81 7.68 27.39 16.20
C SER A 81 7.67 27.04 14.71
N LEU A 82 8.53 26.10 14.30
CA LEU A 82 8.57 25.60 12.92
C LEU A 82 7.25 24.93 12.51
N ASN A 83 6.64 24.12 13.39
CA ASN A 83 5.37 23.46 13.08
C ASN A 83 4.22 24.45 12.95
N ILE A 84 4.14 25.46 13.83
CA ILE A 84 3.13 26.53 13.74
C ILE A 84 3.26 27.27 12.41
N LEU A 85 4.49 27.62 12.01
CA LEU A 85 4.75 28.26 10.72
C LEU A 85 4.37 27.35 9.55
N ALA A 86 4.69 26.05 9.61
CA ALA A 86 4.35 25.09 8.57
C ALA A 86 2.83 24.92 8.41
N GLN A 87 2.09 24.72 9.51
CA GLN A 87 0.64 24.55 9.50
C GLN A 87 -0.09 25.84 9.09
N GLY A 88 0.34 26.99 9.61
CA GLY A 88 -0.20 28.30 9.22
C GLY A 88 0.08 28.60 7.74
N GLY A 89 1.29 28.32 7.27
CA GLY A 89 1.68 28.45 5.88
C GLY A 89 0.87 27.53 4.96
N TYR A 90 0.65 26.28 5.36
CA TYR A 90 -0.21 25.34 4.64
C TYR A 90 -1.64 25.87 4.52
N LEU A 91 -2.26 26.34 5.62
CA LEU A 91 -3.63 26.87 5.58
C LEU A 91 -3.73 28.10 4.67
N ALA A 92 -2.76 29.01 4.73
CA ALA A 92 -2.72 30.20 3.88
C ALA A 92 -2.51 29.86 2.39
N TRP A 93 -1.67 28.86 2.11
CA TRP A 93 -1.44 28.36 0.76
C TRP A 93 -2.67 27.62 0.21
N ALA A 94 -3.26 26.72 0.99
CA ALA A 94 -4.42 25.91 0.62
C ALA A 94 -5.66 26.77 0.39
N ALA A 95 -5.86 27.84 1.16
CA ALA A 95 -6.93 28.80 0.95
C ALA A 95 -6.87 29.48 -0.43
N ARG A 96 -5.68 29.62 -1.02
CA ARG A 96 -5.50 30.24 -2.35
C ARG A 96 -5.49 29.23 -3.49
N HIS A 97 -4.92 28.05 -3.29
CA HIS A 97 -4.62 27.12 -4.38
C HIS A 97 -5.50 25.86 -4.41
N ARG A 98 -6.25 25.57 -3.34
CA ARG A 98 -7.13 24.40 -3.25
C ARG A 98 -8.54 24.84 -2.82
N PRO A 99 -9.45 25.25 -3.71
CA PRO A 99 -10.81 25.60 -3.31
C PRO A 99 -11.54 24.42 -2.64
N VAL A 100 -12.45 24.68 -1.70
CA VAL A 100 -13.22 23.63 -1.02
C VAL A 100 -14.25 23.08 -1.99
N THR A 101 -14.12 21.81 -2.37
CA THR A 101 -15.03 21.19 -3.35
C THR A 101 -16.07 20.30 -2.71
N ASP A 102 -15.79 19.72 -1.54
CA ASP A 102 -16.70 18.84 -0.81
C ASP A 102 -16.76 19.12 0.71
N GLU A 103 -17.65 18.40 1.41
CA GLU A 103 -17.81 18.50 2.87
C GLU A 103 -16.64 17.90 3.66
N ALA A 104 -15.96 16.89 3.09
CA ALA A 104 -14.85 16.21 3.73
C ALA A 104 -13.61 17.13 3.80
N GLU A 105 -13.28 17.83 2.72
CA GLU A 105 -12.25 18.85 2.65
C GLU A 105 -12.55 20.02 3.59
N ARG A 106 -13.83 20.40 3.75
CA ARG A 106 -14.23 21.43 4.70
C ARG A 106 -13.95 20.99 6.14
N ARG A 107 -14.36 19.77 6.49
CA ARG A 107 -14.07 19.17 7.81
C ARG A 107 -12.58 19.02 8.04
N GLY A 108 -11.82 18.57 7.05
CA GLY A 108 -10.36 18.47 7.10
C GLY A 108 -9.69 19.80 7.40
N ARG A 109 -10.06 20.88 6.69
CA ARG A 109 -9.54 22.23 6.96
C ARG A 109 -9.91 22.76 8.34
N ALA A 110 -11.15 22.52 8.77
CA ALA A 110 -11.59 22.90 10.11
C ALA A 110 -10.78 22.16 11.18
N ALA A 111 -10.51 20.86 10.98
CA ALA A 111 -9.66 20.06 11.86
C ALA A 111 -8.22 20.59 11.90
N THR A 112 -7.60 20.90 10.76
CA THR A 112 -6.24 21.49 10.72
C THR A 112 -6.19 22.85 11.43
N ARG A 113 -7.21 23.70 11.25
CA ARG A 113 -7.30 24.99 11.96
C ARG A 113 -7.43 24.80 13.46
N ASN A 114 -8.28 23.88 13.91
CA ASN A 114 -8.46 23.60 15.33
C ASN A 114 -7.18 23.00 15.94
N ALA A 115 -6.51 22.11 15.22
CA ALA A 115 -5.22 21.55 15.61
C ALA A 115 -4.18 22.66 15.82
N LEU A 116 -4.06 23.61 14.87
CA LEU A 116 -3.16 24.75 14.99
C LEU A 116 -3.45 25.59 16.25
N LEU A 117 -4.72 25.87 16.55
CA LEU A 117 -5.10 26.64 17.75
C LEU A 117 -4.70 25.91 19.05
N ILE A 118 -4.95 24.60 19.13
CA ILE A 118 -4.52 23.78 20.27
C ILE A 118 -2.99 23.80 20.38
N TYR A 119 -2.30 23.69 19.24
CA TYR A 119 -0.85 23.67 19.16
C TYR A 119 -0.22 24.98 19.65
N VAL A 120 -0.80 26.13 19.28
CA VAL A 120 -0.42 27.45 19.80
C VAL A 120 -0.67 27.55 21.31
N GLY A 121 -1.77 26.98 21.81
CA GLY A 121 -2.06 26.91 23.23
C GLY A 121 -1.00 26.11 24.02
N VAL A 122 -0.59 24.95 23.52
CA VAL A 122 0.49 24.17 24.14
C VAL A 122 1.83 24.89 24.02
N PHE A 123 2.10 25.56 22.89
CA PHE A 123 3.32 26.36 22.74
C PHE A 123 3.42 27.49 23.76
N ALA A 124 2.30 28.12 24.14
CA ALA A 124 2.30 29.10 25.23
C ALA A 124 2.81 28.48 26.55
N LEU A 125 2.44 27.22 26.86
CA LEU A 125 2.97 26.50 28.02
C LEU A 125 4.47 26.19 27.89
N VAL A 126 4.95 25.86 26.69
CA VAL A 126 6.38 25.68 26.39
C VAL A 126 7.16 26.97 26.68
N VAL A 127 6.63 28.13 26.29
CA VAL A 127 7.24 29.45 26.59
C VAL A 127 7.27 29.72 28.10
N VAL A 128 6.20 29.40 28.82
CA VAL A 128 6.17 29.52 30.30
C VAL A 128 7.26 28.66 30.95
N VAL A 129 7.48 27.44 30.48
CA VAL A 129 8.53 26.54 30.99
C VAL A 129 9.93 27.11 30.73
N GLU A 130 10.15 27.72 29.57
CA GLU A 130 11.41 28.42 29.27
C GLU A 130 11.63 29.62 30.19
N GLN A 131 10.62 30.47 30.40
CA GLN A 131 10.72 31.65 31.27
C GLN A 131 11.08 31.29 32.72
N HIS A 132 10.65 30.12 33.19
CA HIS A 132 10.96 29.61 34.51
C HIS A 132 12.21 28.72 34.56
N GLY A 133 12.89 28.48 33.44
CA GLY A 133 14.09 27.66 33.37
C GLY A 133 13.88 26.21 33.80
N LEU A 134 12.69 25.65 33.54
CA LEU A 134 12.27 24.34 34.05
C LEU A 134 12.66 23.16 33.14
N TRP A 135 13.42 23.41 32.07
CA TRP A 135 13.87 22.37 31.15
C TRP A 135 14.97 21.50 31.73
N ARG A 136 15.05 20.25 31.26
CA ARG A 136 16.20 19.40 31.55
C ARG A 136 17.34 19.72 30.58
N SER A 137 18.50 20.05 31.12
CA SER A 137 19.72 20.27 30.35
C SER A 137 20.44 18.93 30.11
N TRP A 138 20.02 18.20 29.07
CA TRP A 138 20.63 16.90 28.74
C TRP A 138 22.04 17.05 28.16
N LEU A 139 22.20 17.97 27.21
CA LEU A 139 23.43 18.12 26.41
C LEU A 139 24.12 19.47 26.62
N GLY A 140 23.89 20.09 27.78
CA GLY A 140 24.49 21.36 28.19
C GLY A 140 23.51 22.53 28.22
N THR A 141 24.04 23.74 28.40
CA THR A 141 23.28 24.98 28.52
C THR A 141 23.63 25.96 27.41
N GLY A 142 22.88 27.07 27.32
CA GLY A 142 23.10 28.09 26.28
C GLY A 142 22.74 27.62 24.86
N ILE A 143 23.32 28.27 23.86
CA ILE A 143 23.05 28.01 22.43
C ILE A 143 23.63 26.66 22.01
N ALA A 144 24.84 26.33 22.47
CA ALA A 144 25.49 25.06 22.14
C ALA A 144 24.67 23.84 22.62
N GLY A 145 24.16 23.90 23.85
CA GLY A 145 23.27 22.85 24.39
C GLY A 145 21.96 22.74 23.60
N LEU A 146 21.36 23.87 23.19
CA LEU A 146 20.16 23.86 22.35
C LEU A 146 20.41 23.22 20.98
N VAL A 147 21.55 23.51 20.34
CA VAL A 147 21.93 22.90 19.07
C VAL A 147 22.13 21.39 19.23
N ALA A 148 22.79 20.95 20.30
CA ALA A 148 22.99 19.53 20.59
C ALA A 148 21.66 18.80 20.82
N ASP A 149 20.74 19.40 21.58
CA ASP A 149 19.39 18.89 21.79
C ASP A 149 18.61 18.76 20.47
N LEU A 150 18.69 19.77 19.58
CA LEU A 150 18.04 19.73 18.27
C LEU A 150 18.59 18.61 17.38
N VAL A 151 19.92 18.42 17.38
CA VAL A 151 20.56 17.33 16.64
C VAL A 151 20.11 15.98 17.18
N ALA A 152 20.07 15.81 18.50
CA ALA A 152 19.65 14.55 19.12
C ALA A 152 18.18 14.22 18.82
N ILE A 153 17.26 15.18 19.02
CA ILE A 153 15.84 15.00 18.69
C ILE A 153 15.65 14.76 17.19
N GLY A 154 16.38 15.48 16.34
CA GLY A 154 16.37 15.28 14.90
C GLY A 154 16.81 13.88 14.51
N ALA A 155 17.91 13.38 15.08
CA ALA A 155 18.41 12.02 14.84
C ALA A 155 17.39 10.96 15.27
N VAL A 156 16.84 11.07 16.49
CA VAL A 156 15.80 10.14 17.00
C VAL A 156 14.56 10.18 16.11
N THR A 157 14.14 11.37 15.69
CA THR A 157 13.00 11.56 14.78
C THR A 157 13.22 10.84 13.46
N VAL A 158 14.37 11.07 12.82
CA VAL A 158 14.72 10.43 11.54
C VAL A 158 14.81 8.91 11.69
N THR A 159 15.46 8.40 12.75
CA THR A 159 15.54 6.97 13.01
C THR A 159 14.16 6.35 13.22
N PHE A 160 13.27 6.99 13.98
CA PHE A 160 11.94 6.47 14.23
C PHE A 160 11.07 6.51 12.97
N ILE A 161 11.12 7.60 12.19
CA ILE A 161 10.45 7.67 10.89
C ILE A 161 10.96 6.56 9.99
N PHE A 162 12.27 6.38 9.87
CA PHE A 162 12.88 5.32 9.09
C PHE A 162 12.34 3.95 9.52
N LEU A 163 12.37 3.62 10.81
CA LEU A 163 11.83 2.36 11.33
C LEU A 163 10.35 2.17 11.02
N LEU A 164 9.52 3.21 11.17
CA LEU A 164 8.09 3.13 10.85
C LEU A 164 7.83 2.92 9.36
N THR A 165 8.63 3.55 8.50
CA THR A 165 8.47 3.47 7.04
C THR A 165 9.18 2.29 6.40
N ASN A 166 10.13 1.66 7.09
CA ASN A 166 11.02 0.61 6.56
C ASN A 166 10.64 -0.80 7.06
N THR A 167 9.35 -1.02 7.37
CA THR A 167 8.83 -2.35 7.70
C THR A 167 8.47 -3.10 6.41
N GLY A 168 9.38 -3.92 5.92
CA GLY A 168 9.11 -4.92 4.87
C GLY A 168 9.30 -4.44 3.42
N SER A 169 10.56 -4.42 2.99
CA SER A 169 11.08 -4.71 1.64
C SER A 169 12.27 -3.80 1.37
N ARG A 170 13.43 -4.42 1.16
CA ARG A 170 14.68 -3.74 0.84
C ARG A 170 14.65 -3.40 -0.65
N ARG A 171 13.75 -2.51 -1.07
CA ARG A 171 13.59 -2.13 -2.48
C ARG A 171 14.74 -1.21 -2.90
N SER A 172 15.64 -1.75 -3.71
CA SER A 172 16.77 -1.03 -4.30
C SER A 172 16.23 0.01 -5.30
N GLY A 173 16.41 1.29 -4.99
CA GLY A 173 15.95 2.38 -5.83
C GLY A 173 16.77 2.53 -7.10
N LYS A 174 16.34 1.91 -8.19
CA LYS A 174 16.61 2.43 -9.54
C LYS A 174 15.32 3.09 -10.04
N LYS A 175 15.40 4.39 -10.35
CA LYS A 175 14.30 5.12 -11.00
C LYS A 175 14.05 4.49 -12.37
N GLY A 176 12.88 3.89 -12.57
CA GLY A 176 12.41 3.54 -13.91
C GLY A 176 12.32 4.81 -14.77
N LYS A 177 12.83 4.74 -16.01
CA LYS A 177 12.68 5.79 -17.02
C LYS A 177 11.18 5.97 -17.33
N SER A 178 10.75 7.20 -17.57
CA SER A 178 9.35 7.52 -17.94
C SER A 178 9.23 7.63 -19.45
N TYR A 179 8.12 7.16 -20.02
CA TYR A 179 7.78 7.45 -21.42
C TYR A 179 7.77 8.98 -21.65
N PRO A 180 8.39 9.53 -22.72
CA PRO A 180 8.76 8.91 -24.00
C PRO A 180 10.26 8.53 -24.15
N ASP A 181 11.02 8.33 -23.07
CA ASP A 181 12.44 7.94 -23.15
C ASP A 181 12.67 6.63 -23.94
N PHE A 182 11.63 5.80 -24.12
CA PHE A 182 11.65 4.56 -24.92
C PHE A 182 11.59 4.76 -26.44
N LEU A 183 11.43 6.01 -26.91
CA LEU A 183 11.33 6.34 -28.34
C LEU A 183 12.60 6.98 -28.90
N ASP A 184 13.69 7.07 -28.13
CA ASP A 184 14.97 7.56 -28.66
C ASP A 184 15.60 6.46 -29.55
N PRO A 185 15.68 6.65 -30.88
CA PRO A 185 16.25 5.65 -31.79
C PRO A 185 17.75 5.45 -31.59
N GLY A 186 18.41 6.26 -30.76
CA GLY A 186 19.82 6.15 -30.40
C GLY A 186 20.11 5.22 -29.20
N GLU A 187 19.10 4.75 -28.48
CA GLU A 187 19.22 3.84 -27.33
C GLU A 187 18.45 2.52 -27.55
N ASP A 188 18.58 1.91 -28.74
CA ASP A 188 18.03 0.57 -29.06
C ASP A 188 18.84 -0.57 -28.43
N GLU A 189 19.24 -0.40 -27.17
CA GLU A 189 19.68 -1.48 -26.30
C GLU A 189 18.61 -1.58 -25.22
N GLY A 190 17.81 -2.65 -25.27
CA GLY A 190 16.88 -3.01 -24.19
C GLY A 190 17.59 -3.08 -22.84
N PRO A 191 16.89 -3.40 -21.73
CA PRO A 191 17.57 -3.66 -20.47
C PRO A 191 18.76 -4.61 -20.71
N ASP A 192 19.92 -4.28 -20.14
CA ASP A 192 21.19 -5.03 -20.24
C ASP A 192 20.97 -6.48 -19.78
N TYR A 193 20.41 -7.30 -20.68
CA TYR A 193 20.08 -8.69 -20.44
C TYR A 193 21.36 -9.48 -20.59
N ASP A 194 21.93 -9.79 -19.45
CA ASP A 194 23.04 -10.71 -19.35
C ASP A 194 22.48 -12.11 -19.04
N PRO A 195 22.32 -13.00 -20.05
CA PRO A 195 21.79 -14.36 -19.85
C PRO A 195 22.68 -15.22 -18.94
N THR A 196 23.88 -14.74 -18.58
CA THR A 196 24.76 -15.42 -17.64
C THR A 196 24.46 -15.12 -16.18
N LYS A 197 23.60 -14.12 -15.90
CA LYS A 197 23.18 -13.75 -14.55
C LYS A 197 21.80 -14.35 -14.26
N PRO A 198 21.62 -15.05 -13.12
CA PRO A 198 20.29 -15.49 -12.72
C PRO A 198 19.39 -14.28 -12.40
N PRO A 199 18.07 -14.42 -12.56
CA PRO A 199 17.11 -13.37 -12.21
C PRO A 199 17.22 -13.00 -10.72
N SER A 200 17.00 -11.73 -10.41
CA SER A 200 17.09 -11.24 -9.03
C SER A 200 15.88 -11.69 -8.20
N CYS A 201 14.70 -11.68 -8.83
CA CYS A 201 13.47 -12.24 -8.29
C CYS A 201 12.74 -12.96 -9.44
N LEU A 202 12.60 -14.28 -9.35
CA LEU A 202 11.96 -15.07 -10.39
C LEU A 202 10.44 -15.01 -10.20
N ARG A 203 9.74 -14.44 -11.19
CA ARG A 203 8.29 -14.30 -11.20
C ARG A 203 7.64 -15.29 -12.15
N LEU A 204 6.63 -16.00 -11.66
CA LEU A 204 5.69 -16.77 -12.48
C LEU A 204 4.53 -15.85 -12.90
N ALA A 205 4.44 -15.52 -14.19
CA ALA A 205 3.40 -14.67 -14.76
C ALA A 205 3.12 -15.09 -16.22
N PRO A 206 1.94 -15.69 -16.51
CA PRO A 206 1.56 -16.03 -17.87
C PRO A 206 1.19 -14.76 -18.63
N GLU A 207 1.93 -14.46 -19.71
CA GLU A 207 1.68 -13.32 -20.58
C GLU A 207 1.72 -13.77 -22.04
N TYR A 208 0.81 -13.26 -22.87
CA TYR A 208 0.75 -13.68 -24.26
C TYR A 208 2.05 -13.34 -25.00
N GLN A 209 2.53 -14.28 -25.81
CA GLN A 209 3.73 -14.15 -26.63
C GLN A 209 5.03 -13.95 -25.83
N CYS A 210 5.04 -14.37 -24.57
CA CYS A 210 6.20 -14.32 -23.67
C CYS A 210 6.40 -15.69 -23.01
N TRP A 211 7.60 -15.98 -22.54
CA TRP A 211 7.79 -17.07 -21.58
C TRP A 211 7.02 -16.74 -20.29
N PRO A 212 6.56 -17.76 -19.55
CA PRO A 212 5.81 -17.55 -18.30
C PRO A 212 6.68 -17.10 -17.12
N LEU A 213 8.00 -16.98 -17.31
CA LEU A 213 8.95 -16.62 -16.27
C LEU A 213 9.58 -15.25 -16.55
N TRP A 214 9.79 -14.48 -15.50
CA TRP A 214 10.30 -13.12 -15.58
C TRP A 214 11.29 -12.86 -14.45
N ASP A 215 12.24 -11.96 -14.67
CA ASP A 215 12.93 -11.28 -13.59
C ASP A 215 12.10 -10.07 -13.16
N ASP A 216 11.46 -10.13 -12.00
CA ASP A 216 10.52 -9.10 -11.53
C ASP A 216 11.20 -7.73 -11.32
N GLU A 217 12.48 -7.73 -10.99
CA GLU A 217 13.24 -6.49 -10.73
C GLU A 217 13.68 -5.80 -12.03
N SER A 218 14.13 -6.56 -13.03
CA SER A 218 14.56 -5.99 -14.32
C SER A 218 13.45 -5.89 -15.36
N GLY A 219 12.34 -6.61 -15.17
CA GLY A 219 11.26 -6.73 -16.15
C GLY A 219 11.65 -7.59 -17.36
N THR A 220 12.70 -8.41 -17.24
CA THR A 220 13.19 -9.22 -18.36
C THR A 220 12.44 -10.54 -18.45
N ASN A 221 12.01 -10.93 -19.65
CA ASN A 221 11.41 -12.23 -19.88
C ASN A 221 12.48 -13.33 -19.91
N VAL A 222 12.27 -14.41 -19.16
CA VAL A 222 13.29 -15.41 -18.86
C VAL A 222 12.88 -16.76 -19.45
N ASN A 223 13.79 -17.39 -20.20
CA ASN A 223 13.58 -18.74 -20.70
C ASN A 223 13.76 -19.77 -19.55
N PRO A 224 12.75 -20.61 -19.23
CA PRO A 224 12.87 -21.65 -18.20
C PRO A 224 14.09 -22.58 -18.37
N ASP A 225 14.45 -22.93 -19.60
CA ASP A 225 15.61 -23.80 -19.89
C ASP A 225 16.95 -23.22 -19.41
N SER A 226 17.04 -21.90 -19.27
CA SER A 226 18.28 -21.22 -18.90
C SER A 226 18.53 -21.17 -17.38
N LEU A 227 17.54 -21.59 -16.58
CA LEU A 227 17.54 -21.41 -15.11
C LEU A 227 18.13 -22.59 -14.33
N GLY A 228 18.50 -23.68 -15.00
CA GLY A 228 19.01 -24.87 -14.32
C GLY A 228 17.96 -25.64 -13.50
N LEU A 229 16.67 -25.40 -13.78
CA LEU A 229 15.56 -26.18 -13.25
C LEU A 229 15.57 -27.62 -13.78
N SER A 230 14.88 -28.52 -13.11
CA SER A 230 14.71 -29.89 -13.56
C SER A 230 14.01 -29.95 -14.92
N THR A 231 14.39 -30.93 -15.74
CA THR A 231 13.78 -31.12 -17.06
C THR A 231 12.27 -31.38 -16.97
N ASP A 232 11.83 -32.00 -15.87
CA ASP A 232 10.43 -32.29 -15.63
C ASP A 232 9.63 -31.01 -15.31
N LEU A 233 10.19 -30.12 -14.48
CA LEU A 233 9.58 -28.82 -14.17
C LEU A 233 9.53 -27.92 -15.41
N VAL A 234 10.60 -27.84 -16.18
CA VAL A 234 10.61 -27.06 -17.43
C VAL A 234 9.54 -27.58 -18.40
N ALA A 235 9.50 -28.88 -18.66
CA ALA A 235 8.48 -29.47 -19.54
C ALA A 235 7.04 -29.31 -19.00
N ARG A 236 6.87 -29.17 -17.69
CA ARG A 236 5.57 -28.85 -17.08
C ARG A 236 5.18 -27.39 -17.34
N ILE A 237 6.10 -26.46 -17.12
CA ILE A 237 5.93 -25.02 -17.37
C ILE A 237 5.60 -24.76 -18.84
N GLU A 238 6.32 -25.38 -19.77
CA GLU A 238 6.09 -25.23 -21.21
C GLU A 238 4.70 -25.73 -21.64
N ARG A 239 4.26 -26.89 -21.13
CA ARG A 239 2.93 -27.42 -21.44
C ARG A 239 1.82 -26.54 -20.87
N TRP A 240 2.01 -26.07 -19.65
CA TRP A 240 1.08 -25.16 -18.98
C TRP A 240 0.96 -23.81 -19.71
N ASP A 241 2.09 -23.23 -20.12
CA ASP A 241 2.09 -21.98 -20.89
C ASP A 241 1.50 -22.20 -22.29
N ALA A 242 1.81 -23.31 -22.97
CA ALA A 242 1.24 -23.60 -24.29
C ALA A 242 -0.30 -23.61 -24.28
N VAL A 243 -0.91 -24.12 -23.22
CA VAL A 243 -2.37 -24.08 -23.02
C VAL A 243 -2.87 -22.63 -22.92
N TYR A 244 -2.18 -21.77 -22.17
CA TYR A 244 -2.50 -20.34 -22.10
C TYR A 244 -2.32 -19.63 -23.45
N GLN A 245 -1.18 -19.82 -24.12
CA GLN A 245 -0.86 -19.20 -25.41
C GLN A 245 -1.85 -19.62 -26.50
N ASN A 246 -2.33 -20.86 -26.49
CA ASN A 246 -3.35 -21.34 -27.44
C ASN A 246 -4.71 -20.66 -27.26
N SER A 247 -4.98 -20.06 -26.10
CA SER A 247 -6.19 -19.28 -25.83
C SER A 247 -6.12 -17.85 -26.41
N TYR A 248 -4.95 -17.44 -26.92
CA TYR A 248 -4.75 -16.14 -27.56
C TYR A 248 -5.45 -16.07 -28.91
N LYS A 249 -6.19 -14.98 -29.14
CA LYS A 249 -6.87 -14.67 -30.40
C LYS A 249 -6.22 -13.44 -31.04
N PRO A 250 -5.24 -13.60 -31.96
CA PRO A 250 -4.51 -12.47 -32.54
C PRO A 250 -5.41 -11.43 -33.23
N ASP A 251 -6.48 -11.90 -33.88
CA ASP A 251 -7.45 -11.06 -34.58
C ASP A 251 -8.47 -10.39 -33.64
N ASP A 252 -8.58 -10.89 -32.40
CA ASP A 252 -9.45 -10.33 -31.36
C ASP A 252 -8.82 -10.47 -29.96
N PRO A 253 -7.74 -9.71 -29.67
CA PRO A 253 -7.00 -9.88 -28.42
C PRO A 253 -7.84 -9.64 -27.16
N VAL A 254 -8.89 -8.83 -27.26
CA VAL A 254 -9.78 -8.48 -26.15
C VAL A 254 -10.63 -9.68 -25.71
N ASN A 255 -10.97 -10.59 -26.63
CA ASN A 255 -11.73 -11.81 -26.35
C ASN A 255 -10.84 -13.07 -26.27
N SER A 256 -9.54 -12.90 -26.04
CA SER A 256 -8.62 -14.00 -25.72
C SER A 256 -8.91 -14.58 -24.34
N GLY A 257 -8.56 -15.85 -24.14
CA GLY A 257 -8.77 -16.59 -22.90
C GLY A 257 -9.54 -17.88 -23.11
N PHE A 258 -9.77 -18.62 -22.03
CA PHE A 258 -10.34 -19.96 -22.07
C PHE A 258 -11.81 -19.99 -22.49
N GLU A 259 -12.11 -20.80 -23.50
CA GLU A 259 -13.48 -21.06 -23.94
C GLU A 259 -14.17 -22.04 -22.99
N ASP A 260 -13.45 -23.10 -22.58
CA ASP A 260 -13.91 -24.11 -21.63
C ASP A 260 -13.37 -23.85 -20.22
N VAL A 261 -14.28 -23.79 -19.25
CA VAL A 261 -13.94 -23.61 -17.84
C VAL A 261 -13.22 -24.84 -17.28
N ALA A 262 -13.50 -26.04 -17.79
CA ALA A 262 -12.79 -27.24 -17.32
C ALA A 262 -11.30 -27.19 -17.68
N GLU A 263 -10.96 -26.70 -18.87
CA GLU A 263 -9.56 -26.46 -19.29
C GLU A 263 -8.92 -25.36 -18.43
N GLU A 264 -9.63 -24.27 -18.16
CA GLU A 264 -9.15 -23.19 -17.27
C GLU A 264 -8.89 -23.69 -15.84
N ARG A 265 -9.74 -24.56 -15.30
CA ARG A 265 -9.54 -25.18 -13.98
C ARG A 265 -8.30 -26.06 -13.95
N PHE A 266 -8.12 -26.90 -14.96
CA PHE A 266 -6.92 -27.73 -15.08
C PHE A 266 -5.66 -26.86 -15.18
N TRP A 267 -5.72 -25.79 -15.97
CA TRP A 267 -4.63 -24.83 -16.09
C TRP A 267 -4.33 -24.12 -14.76
N ALA A 268 -5.36 -23.75 -13.99
CA ALA A 268 -5.21 -23.16 -12.66
C ALA A 268 -4.59 -24.14 -11.65
N ASP A 269 -5.01 -25.41 -11.65
CA ASP A 269 -4.43 -26.48 -10.82
C ASP A 269 -2.94 -26.70 -11.13
N GLU A 270 -2.60 -26.73 -12.42
CA GLU A 270 -1.20 -26.87 -12.85
C GLU A 270 -0.36 -25.65 -12.47
N ALA A 271 -0.93 -24.44 -12.47
CA ALA A 271 -0.23 -23.23 -12.02
C ALA A 271 0.18 -23.30 -10.54
N GLU A 272 -0.72 -23.80 -9.67
CA GLU A 272 -0.44 -24.00 -8.25
C GLU A 272 0.68 -25.04 -8.05
N ALA A 273 0.62 -26.15 -8.78
CA ALA A 273 1.61 -27.20 -8.65
C ALA A 273 2.97 -26.85 -9.30
N ILE A 274 3.00 -26.00 -10.32
CA ILE A 274 4.24 -25.39 -10.83
C ILE A 274 4.84 -24.44 -9.80
N TRP A 275 3.99 -23.62 -9.16
CA TRP A 275 4.45 -22.70 -8.12
C TRP A 275 5.09 -23.45 -6.94
N ASP A 276 4.46 -24.52 -6.47
CA ASP A 276 5.02 -25.36 -5.40
C ASP A 276 6.38 -25.96 -5.81
N ALA A 277 6.50 -26.47 -7.04
CA ALA A 277 7.76 -27.01 -7.55
C ALA A 277 8.85 -25.94 -7.71
N LEU A 278 8.49 -24.72 -8.13
CA LEU A 278 9.42 -23.58 -8.16
C LEU A 278 9.92 -23.23 -6.75
N CYS A 279 9.05 -23.24 -5.74
CA CYS A 279 9.46 -23.03 -4.35
C CYS A 279 10.42 -24.12 -3.83
N GLU A 280 10.38 -25.33 -4.37
CA GLU A 280 11.29 -26.42 -4.01
C GLU A 280 12.63 -26.35 -4.75
N GLU A 281 12.63 -26.01 -6.04
CA GLU A 281 13.83 -26.06 -6.89
C GLU A 281 14.59 -24.73 -6.97
N TRP A 282 13.94 -23.58 -6.76
CA TRP A 282 14.58 -22.27 -6.89
C TRP A 282 15.08 -21.73 -5.54
N GLU A 283 16.39 -21.48 -5.44
CA GLU A 283 17.01 -20.97 -4.21
C GLU A 283 16.87 -19.45 -4.01
N GLY A 284 16.47 -18.70 -5.05
CA GLY A 284 16.36 -17.24 -5.04
C GLY A 284 15.00 -16.71 -4.58
N GLU A 285 14.82 -15.39 -4.69
CA GLU A 285 13.52 -14.78 -4.42
C GLU A 285 12.50 -15.18 -5.51
N LEU A 286 11.24 -15.41 -5.09
CA LEU A 286 10.13 -15.82 -5.94
C LEU A 286 8.94 -14.88 -5.80
N ALA A 287 8.22 -14.66 -6.89
CA ALA A 287 6.95 -13.94 -6.91
C ALA A 287 5.88 -14.68 -7.73
N ASN A 288 4.68 -14.86 -7.16
CA ASN A 288 3.55 -15.47 -7.86
C ASN A 288 2.61 -14.38 -8.39
N TRP A 289 2.59 -14.22 -9.70
CA TRP A 289 1.75 -13.25 -10.40
C TRP A 289 0.78 -13.95 -11.37
N THR A 290 0.48 -15.23 -11.14
CA THR A 290 -0.52 -15.97 -11.93
C THR A 290 -1.90 -15.33 -11.79
N SER A 291 -2.24 -14.81 -10.60
CA SER A 291 -3.51 -14.09 -10.38
C SER A 291 -3.40 -12.62 -10.73
N ARG A 292 -4.32 -12.12 -11.55
CA ARG A 292 -4.46 -10.68 -11.84
C ARG A 292 -5.32 -9.96 -10.81
N LEU A 293 -5.76 -10.63 -9.75
CA LEU A 293 -6.71 -10.06 -8.78
C LEU A 293 -6.24 -8.70 -8.25
N GLN A 294 -4.97 -8.57 -7.87
CA GLN A 294 -4.43 -7.33 -7.34
C GLN A 294 -4.50 -6.17 -8.36
N HIS A 295 -4.23 -6.46 -9.63
CA HIS A 295 -4.35 -5.49 -10.71
C HIS A 295 -5.82 -5.06 -10.91
N LEU A 296 -6.74 -6.03 -10.97
CA LEU A 296 -8.17 -5.77 -11.13
C LEU A 296 -8.75 -4.97 -9.95
N MET A 297 -8.34 -5.28 -8.72
CA MET A 297 -8.68 -4.50 -7.54
C MET A 297 -8.19 -3.06 -7.67
N THR A 298 -6.96 -2.86 -8.13
CA THR A 298 -6.40 -1.52 -8.34
C THR A 298 -7.24 -0.71 -9.33
N LEU A 299 -7.69 -1.33 -10.43
CA LEU A 299 -8.57 -0.68 -11.41
C LEU A 299 -9.97 -0.38 -10.82
N ALA A 300 -10.53 -1.31 -10.04
CA ALA A 300 -11.85 -1.14 -9.43
C ALA A 300 -11.88 -0.02 -8.39
N PHE A 301 -10.80 0.14 -7.61
CA PHE A 301 -10.65 1.18 -6.58
C PHE A 301 -10.08 2.49 -7.12
N MET A 302 -9.76 2.58 -8.41
CA MET A 302 -9.21 3.80 -9.00
C MET A 302 -10.20 4.97 -8.84
N ARG A 303 -9.74 6.04 -8.17
CA ARG A 303 -10.55 7.24 -7.82
C ARG A 303 -11.71 6.98 -6.84
N VAL A 304 -11.68 5.87 -6.12
CA VAL A 304 -12.59 5.60 -5.00
C VAL A 304 -11.95 6.17 -3.72
N ASN A 305 -12.76 6.75 -2.84
CA ASN A 305 -12.27 7.19 -1.53
C ASN A 305 -11.80 5.97 -0.71
N THR A 306 -10.77 6.13 0.12
CA THR A 306 -10.22 5.07 0.97
C THR A 306 -11.26 4.32 1.82
N PHE A 307 -12.31 5.01 2.25
CA PHE A 307 -13.35 4.43 3.11
C PHE A 307 -14.56 3.89 2.32
N ASP A 308 -14.62 4.13 1.01
CA ASP A 308 -15.76 3.76 0.18
C ASP A 308 -15.48 2.47 -0.60
N LEU A 309 -16.55 1.76 -0.95
CA LEU A 309 -16.48 0.65 -1.90
C LEU A 309 -16.64 1.14 -3.34
N PRO A 310 -16.07 0.43 -4.33
CA PRO A 310 -16.29 0.73 -5.73
C PRO A 310 -17.78 0.71 -6.09
N GLN A 311 -18.13 1.59 -7.03
CA GLN A 311 -19.45 1.62 -7.64
C GLN A 311 -19.75 0.28 -8.33
N GLU A 312 -21.03 -0.08 -8.41
CA GLU A 312 -21.44 -1.37 -8.97
C GLU A 312 -20.91 -1.62 -10.39
N ALA A 313 -20.84 -0.57 -11.23
CA ALA A 313 -20.28 -0.69 -12.58
C ALA A 313 -18.82 -1.15 -12.57
N LYS A 314 -18.00 -0.66 -11.63
CA LYS A 314 -16.60 -1.07 -11.48
C LYS A 314 -16.44 -2.47 -10.91
N VAL A 315 -17.32 -2.85 -9.99
CA VAL A 315 -17.41 -4.24 -9.50
C VAL A 315 -17.77 -5.19 -10.63
N ALA A 316 -18.75 -4.84 -11.48
CA ALA A 316 -19.15 -5.64 -12.62
C ALA A 316 -18.04 -5.75 -13.69
N GLU A 317 -17.35 -4.65 -13.99
CA GLU A 317 -16.21 -4.63 -14.92
C GLU A 317 -15.06 -5.53 -14.44
N MET A 318 -14.77 -5.52 -13.14
CA MET A 318 -13.80 -6.44 -12.53
C MET A 318 -14.29 -7.88 -12.61
N ALA A 319 -15.54 -8.15 -12.20
CA ALA A 319 -16.09 -9.50 -12.16
C ALA A 319 -16.14 -10.16 -13.55
N ALA A 320 -16.35 -9.38 -14.61
CA ALA A 320 -16.30 -9.84 -15.99
C ALA A 320 -14.89 -10.28 -16.45
N GLN A 321 -13.84 -9.83 -15.77
CA GLN A 321 -12.44 -10.16 -16.08
C GLN A 321 -11.86 -11.25 -15.16
N CYS A 322 -12.58 -11.65 -14.11
CA CYS A 322 -12.15 -12.70 -13.20
C CYS A 322 -12.32 -14.09 -13.84
N GLY A 323 -11.26 -14.89 -13.79
CA GLY A 323 -11.27 -16.31 -14.11
C GLY A 323 -11.20 -17.17 -12.85
N VAL A 324 -10.87 -18.45 -13.04
CA VAL A 324 -10.76 -19.45 -11.95
C VAL A 324 -9.69 -19.02 -10.94
N VAL A 325 -8.54 -18.54 -11.40
CA VAL A 325 -7.41 -18.16 -10.53
C VAL A 325 -7.77 -16.96 -9.65
N GLU A 326 -8.41 -15.92 -10.19
CA GLU A 326 -8.87 -14.79 -9.38
C GLU A 326 -9.94 -15.19 -8.36
N ILE A 327 -10.84 -16.10 -8.73
CA ILE A 327 -11.87 -16.60 -7.81
C ILE A 327 -11.23 -17.35 -6.65
N ARG A 328 -10.31 -18.28 -6.92
CA ARG A 328 -9.59 -19.02 -5.87
C ARG A 328 -8.78 -18.11 -4.95
N GLU A 329 -8.09 -17.11 -5.52
CA GLU A 329 -7.38 -16.10 -4.73
C GLU A 329 -8.35 -15.30 -3.84
N MET A 330 -9.51 -14.88 -4.35
CA MET A 330 -10.53 -14.20 -3.52
C MET A 330 -11.03 -15.07 -2.37
N LEU A 331 -11.25 -16.38 -2.61
CA LEU A 331 -11.64 -17.32 -1.56
C LEU A 331 -10.55 -17.46 -0.49
N ARG A 332 -9.27 -17.60 -0.89
CA ARG A 332 -8.14 -17.62 0.05
C ARG A 332 -8.04 -16.33 0.86
N ARG A 333 -8.26 -15.16 0.23
CA ARG A 333 -8.29 -13.87 0.94
C ARG A 333 -9.46 -13.76 1.91
N LEU A 334 -10.63 -14.31 1.60
CA LEU A 334 -11.74 -14.37 2.56
C LEU A 334 -11.39 -15.22 3.79
N ASP A 335 -10.68 -16.34 3.60
CA ASP A 335 -10.18 -17.16 4.71
C ASP A 335 -9.17 -16.40 5.56
N THR A 336 -8.19 -15.73 4.95
CA THR A 336 -7.25 -14.85 5.69
C THR A 336 -7.98 -13.78 6.48
N LEU A 337 -8.97 -13.11 5.88
CA LEU A 337 -9.76 -12.08 6.56
C LEU A 337 -10.59 -12.65 7.71
N ALA A 338 -11.08 -13.88 7.60
CA ALA A 338 -11.77 -14.56 8.70
C ALA A 338 -10.81 -14.86 9.87
N GLU A 339 -9.59 -15.32 9.59
CA GLU A 339 -8.56 -15.52 10.61
C GLU A 339 -8.14 -14.21 11.28
N GLU A 340 -7.98 -13.14 10.49
CA GLU A 340 -7.65 -11.80 11.01
C GLU A 340 -8.76 -11.29 11.93
N TRP A 341 -10.03 -11.46 11.53
CA TRP A 341 -11.18 -11.08 12.36
C TRP A 341 -11.13 -11.74 13.74
N ASP A 342 -10.83 -13.04 13.80
CA ASP A 342 -10.75 -13.80 15.05
C ASP A 342 -9.59 -13.34 15.96
N ARG A 343 -8.58 -12.67 15.40
CA ARG A 343 -7.42 -12.12 16.14
C ARG A 343 -7.62 -10.66 16.58
N VAL A 344 -8.53 -9.93 15.95
CA VAL A 344 -8.79 -8.52 16.26
C VAL A 344 -9.54 -8.42 17.59
N GLU A 345 -9.01 -7.58 18.49
CA GLU A 345 -9.63 -7.29 19.78
C GLU A 345 -11.02 -6.68 19.59
N THR A 346 -11.99 -7.07 20.42
CA THR A 346 -13.40 -6.68 20.24
C THR A 346 -13.67 -5.17 20.33
N TRP A 347 -12.72 -4.38 20.84
CA TRP A 347 -12.83 -2.93 20.94
C TRP A 347 -12.24 -2.20 19.71
N ASP A 348 -11.47 -2.89 18.87
CA ASP A 348 -10.85 -2.33 17.66
C ASP A 348 -11.83 -2.37 16.47
N GLY A 349 -12.84 -1.50 16.56
CA GLY A 349 -13.89 -1.40 15.56
C GLY A 349 -13.38 -0.95 14.18
N ASP A 350 -12.30 -0.17 14.11
CA ASP A 350 -11.75 0.31 12.83
C ASP A 350 -11.20 -0.86 12.01
N SER A 351 -10.44 -1.76 12.63
CA SER A 351 -9.93 -2.98 11.97
C SER A 351 -11.07 -3.93 11.58
N GLN A 352 -12.10 -4.06 12.42
CA GLN A 352 -13.30 -4.85 12.09
C GLN A 352 -14.03 -4.26 10.87
N ASP A 353 -14.24 -2.95 10.82
CA ASP A 353 -14.90 -2.27 9.71
C ASP A 353 -14.09 -2.42 8.40
N ASP A 354 -12.76 -2.37 8.47
CA ASP A 354 -11.87 -2.60 7.33
C ASP A 354 -11.99 -4.03 6.79
N ILE A 355 -11.96 -5.03 7.67
CA ILE A 355 -12.13 -6.45 7.30
C ILE A 355 -13.50 -6.68 6.67
N ALA A 356 -14.57 -6.21 7.33
CA ALA A 356 -15.94 -6.36 6.82
C ALA A 356 -16.13 -5.68 5.47
N ARG A 357 -15.48 -4.53 5.24
CA ARG A 357 -15.49 -3.83 3.95
C ARG A 357 -14.87 -4.68 2.84
N LEU A 358 -13.70 -5.28 3.08
CA LEU A 358 -13.04 -6.14 2.11
C LEU A 358 -13.82 -7.43 1.84
N GLN A 359 -14.38 -8.05 2.88
CA GLN A 359 -15.25 -9.22 2.71
C GLN A 359 -16.50 -8.88 1.87
N THR A 360 -17.12 -7.73 2.14
CA THR A 360 -18.24 -7.21 1.34
C THR A 360 -17.84 -6.98 -0.11
N PHE A 361 -16.66 -6.42 -0.35
CA PHE A 361 -16.15 -6.20 -1.71
C PHE A 361 -16.00 -7.52 -2.47
N PHE A 362 -15.32 -8.51 -1.90
CA PHE A 362 -15.14 -9.81 -2.55
C PHE A 362 -16.46 -10.52 -2.78
N ALA A 363 -17.39 -10.51 -1.82
CA ALA A 363 -18.72 -11.07 -2.01
C ALA A 363 -19.49 -10.40 -3.17
N ARG A 364 -19.37 -9.08 -3.32
CA ARG A 364 -20.00 -8.33 -4.43
C ARG A 364 -19.41 -8.69 -5.80
N VAL A 365 -18.10 -8.94 -5.88
CA VAL A 365 -17.43 -9.40 -7.11
C VAL A 365 -17.84 -10.84 -7.42
N LEU A 366 -17.72 -11.76 -6.45
CA LEU A 366 -18.11 -13.17 -6.58
C LEU A 366 -19.59 -13.32 -6.98
N ALA A 367 -20.48 -12.44 -6.51
CA ALA A 367 -21.88 -12.44 -6.91
C ALA A 367 -22.11 -12.10 -8.39
N ARG A 368 -21.11 -11.55 -9.09
CA ARG A 368 -21.20 -11.01 -10.45
C ARG A 368 -20.26 -11.66 -11.46
N VAL A 369 -19.44 -12.62 -11.04
CA VAL A 369 -18.61 -13.38 -11.98
C VAL A 369 -19.51 -14.13 -12.97
N ALA A 370 -18.98 -14.46 -14.14
CA ALA A 370 -19.75 -15.14 -15.17
C ALA A 370 -20.38 -16.44 -14.64
N PRO A 371 -21.65 -16.77 -15.00
CA PRO A 371 -22.35 -17.94 -14.46
C PRO A 371 -21.61 -19.28 -14.63
N ARG A 372 -20.74 -19.37 -15.65
CA ARG A 372 -19.89 -20.54 -15.90
C ARG A 372 -18.93 -20.87 -14.74
N TYR A 373 -18.65 -19.89 -13.87
CA TYR A 373 -17.78 -20.04 -12.70
C TYR A 373 -18.53 -20.27 -11.37
N ARG A 374 -19.84 -20.52 -11.41
CA ARG A 374 -20.65 -20.71 -10.19
C ARG A 374 -20.12 -21.85 -9.31
N GLU A 375 -19.65 -22.94 -9.91
CA GLU A 375 -19.06 -24.06 -9.16
C GLU A 375 -17.76 -23.66 -8.45
N ASP A 376 -16.93 -22.83 -9.08
CA ASP A 376 -15.69 -22.33 -8.52
C ASP A 376 -15.94 -21.41 -7.32
N VAL A 377 -16.98 -20.57 -7.39
CA VAL A 377 -17.44 -19.77 -6.23
C VAL A 377 -17.98 -20.70 -5.13
N ALA A 378 -18.77 -21.72 -5.51
CA ALA A 378 -19.37 -22.65 -4.55
C ALA A 378 -18.35 -23.53 -3.82
N ALA A 379 -17.15 -23.72 -4.37
CA ALA A 379 -16.05 -24.39 -3.67
C ALA A 379 -15.73 -23.73 -2.32
N GLY A 380 -15.93 -22.41 -2.20
CA GLY A 380 -15.76 -21.68 -0.95
C GLY A 380 -16.71 -22.09 0.18
N LEU A 381 -17.82 -22.78 -0.11
CA LEU A 381 -18.69 -23.37 0.92
C LEU A 381 -18.01 -24.49 1.71
N ASN A 382 -16.92 -25.05 1.21
CA ASN A 382 -16.11 -26.06 1.90
C ASN A 382 -14.99 -25.45 2.77
N SER A 383 -14.88 -24.11 2.84
CA SER A 383 -13.89 -23.43 3.69
C SER A 383 -14.02 -23.87 5.16
N PRO A 384 -12.91 -24.02 5.90
CA PRO A 384 -12.96 -24.30 7.34
C PRO A 384 -13.56 -23.14 8.14
N HIS A 385 -13.50 -21.90 7.63
CA HIS A 385 -13.98 -20.70 8.32
C HIS A 385 -15.47 -20.46 8.08
N GLU A 386 -16.26 -20.36 9.16
CA GLU A 386 -17.69 -20.09 9.05
C GLU A 386 -18.00 -18.75 8.40
N ALA A 387 -17.18 -17.72 8.71
CA ALA A 387 -17.33 -16.39 8.12
C ALA A 387 -17.19 -16.42 6.58
N THR A 388 -16.18 -17.12 6.05
CA THR A 388 -16.03 -17.30 4.60
C THR A 388 -17.25 -17.97 3.99
N ARG A 389 -17.72 -19.09 4.58
CA ARG A 389 -18.91 -19.81 4.07
C ARG A 389 -20.14 -18.90 3.99
N ARG A 390 -20.35 -18.02 4.98
CA ARG A 390 -21.46 -17.05 4.98
C ARG A 390 -21.35 -16.03 3.85
N TRP A 391 -20.15 -15.46 3.62
CA TRP A 391 -19.92 -14.51 2.53
C TRP A 391 -20.05 -15.15 1.15
N VAL A 392 -19.59 -16.38 1.00
CA VAL A 392 -19.77 -17.18 -0.23
C VAL A 392 -21.24 -17.48 -0.48
N GLN A 393 -21.99 -17.89 0.55
CA GLN A 393 -23.43 -18.11 0.42
C GLN A 393 -24.15 -16.83 -0.03
N LEU A 394 -23.83 -15.69 0.58
CA LEU A 394 -24.40 -14.39 0.18
C LEU A 394 -24.09 -14.07 -1.30
N ALA A 395 -22.88 -14.37 -1.76
CA ALA A 395 -22.50 -14.17 -3.15
C ALA A 395 -23.30 -15.10 -4.10
N LEU A 396 -23.46 -16.37 -3.74
CA LEU A 396 -24.22 -17.36 -4.53
C LEU A 396 -25.72 -17.05 -4.60
N ASP A 397 -26.29 -16.52 -3.52
CA ASP A 397 -27.67 -16.04 -3.46
C ASP A 397 -27.84 -14.82 -4.38
N GLY A 398 -26.85 -13.92 -4.39
CA GLY A 398 -26.80 -12.75 -5.28
C GLY A 398 -26.65 -13.08 -6.77
N GLN A 399 -26.18 -14.27 -7.13
CA GLN A 399 -26.15 -14.76 -8.52
C GLN A 399 -27.49 -15.32 -8.99
N ALA A 400 -28.41 -15.65 -8.07
CA ALA A 400 -29.68 -16.30 -8.38
C ALA A 400 -30.83 -15.31 -8.67
N GLY A 401 -30.63 -14.03 -8.38
CA GLY A 401 -31.54 -12.92 -8.71
C GLY A 401 -30.98 -12.06 -9.83
#